data_AF-A0A4Q4MJ54-F1
#
_entry.id   AF-A0A4Q4MJ54-F1
#
_cell.length_a   1.000
_cell.length_b   1.000
_cell.length_c   1.000
_cell.angle_alpha   90.00
_cell.angle_beta   90.00
_cell.angle_gamma   90.00
#
_symmetry.space_group_name_H-M   'P 1'
#
loop_
_entity.id
_entity.type
_entity.pdbx_description
1 polymer ?
#
loop_
_entity_poly.entity_id
_entity_poly.type
_entity_poly.pdbx_seq_one_letter_code
_entity_poly.pdbx_strand_id
1 'polypeptide(L)'
;MAQGVDSHLANAQVFLYTARGICDMATKLTSLGEDERGPRQRTVDMANYLVTSMEKQHMWFLNYRGRKDVIMNLISHLNAQEHTLNTIQIAAETKRDSTSMTSIALLTMVFLHGTFTAVSITPIIFQLTPNTTSFEVTGLWWLWVVTTVPITFIAVACWYL
;
A
#
# COMPACT_ATOMS: atom_id res chain seq x y z
N MET A 1 -13.74 11.06 -20.64
CA MET A 1 -13.17 10.78 -21.99
C MET A 1 -12.81 12.05 -22.78
N ALA A 2 -13.47 13.21 -22.57
CA ALA A 2 -13.14 14.45 -23.30
C ALA A 2 -11.73 15.03 -23.02
N GLN A 3 -11.26 14.96 -21.76
CA GLN A 3 -9.98 15.57 -21.32
C GLN A 3 -8.72 14.96 -21.98
N GLY A 4 -8.79 13.69 -22.42
CA GLY A 4 -7.72 13.06 -23.17
C GLY A 4 -7.57 13.68 -24.56
N VAL A 5 -8.68 13.87 -25.28
CA VAL A 5 -8.69 14.44 -26.63
C VAL A 5 -8.17 15.88 -26.63
N ASP A 6 -8.57 16.70 -25.65
CA ASP A 6 -8.11 18.08 -25.53
C ASP A 6 -6.61 18.19 -25.20
N SER A 7 -6.08 17.28 -24.38
CA SER A 7 -4.64 17.25 -24.06
C SER A 7 -3.78 16.73 -25.23
N HIS A 8 -4.30 15.78 -26.01
CA HIS A 8 -3.66 15.34 -27.26
C HIS A 8 -3.69 16.45 -28.32
N LEU A 9 -4.79 17.21 -28.42
CA LEU A 9 -4.91 18.36 -29.31
C LEU A 9 -3.94 19.48 -28.92
N ALA A 10 -3.83 19.79 -27.62
CA ALA A 10 -2.87 20.76 -27.11
C ALA A 10 -1.42 20.32 -27.37
N ASN A 11 -1.10 19.04 -27.17
CA ASN A 11 0.22 18.50 -27.50
C ASN A 11 0.54 18.58 -28.99
N ALA A 12 -0.42 18.29 -29.86
CA ALA A 12 -0.28 18.40 -31.30
C ALA A 12 -0.07 19.86 -31.74
N GLN A 13 -0.78 20.81 -31.14
CA GLN A 13 -0.59 22.25 -31.40
C GLN A 13 0.80 22.73 -30.98
N VAL A 14 1.27 22.27 -29.81
CA VAL A 14 2.62 22.57 -29.32
C VAL A 14 3.68 22.03 -30.30
N PHE A 15 3.50 20.82 -30.83
CA PHE A 15 4.40 20.26 -31.87
C PHE A 15 4.29 21.00 -33.22
N LEU A 16 3.11 21.46 -33.60
CA LEU A 16 2.94 22.25 -34.81
C LEU A 16 3.64 23.62 -34.68
N TYR A 17 3.61 24.19 -33.47
CA TYR A 17 4.26 25.45 -33.14
C TYR A 17 5.80 25.31 -33.11
N THR A 18 6.37 24.20 -32.59
CA THR A 18 7.82 23.93 -32.73
C THR A 18 8.23 23.87 -34.18
N ALA A 19 7.53 23.06 -34.98
CA ALA A 19 7.90 22.80 -36.37
C ALA A 19 7.89 24.09 -37.19
N ARG A 20 6.85 24.92 -37.02
CA ARG A 20 6.82 26.26 -37.64
C ARG A 20 7.91 27.17 -37.14
N GLY A 21 8.17 27.19 -35.83
CA GLY A 21 9.25 27.98 -35.26
C GLY A 21 10.62 27.62 -35.85
N ILE A 22 10.88 26.33 -36.09
CA ILE A 22 12.12 25.84 -36.71
C ILE A 22 12.19 26.20 -38.19
N CYS A 23 11.10 26.02 -38.94
CA CYS A 23 11.05 26.41 -40.36
C CYS A 23 11.20 27.93 -40.56
N ASP A 24 10.58 28.74 -39.70
CA ASP A 24 10.70 30.21 -39.74
C ASP A 24 12.13 30.66 -39.38
N MET A 25 12.79 29.96 -38.45
CA MET A 25 14.22 30.17 -38.15
C MET A 25 15.12 29.79 -39.33
N ALA A 26 14.89 28.63 -39.96
CA ALA A 26 15.69 28.17 -41.08
C ALA A 26 15.59 29.12 -42.29
N THR A 27 14.37 29.56 -42.62
CA THR A 27 14.12 30.47 -43.75
C THR A 27 14.68 31.87 -43.51
N LYS A 28 14.59 32.41 -42.28
CA LYS A 28 15.14 33.73 -41.96
C LYS A 28 16.66 33.77 -41.88
N LEU A 29 17.31 32.68 -41.46
CA LEU A 29 18.77 32.57 -41.53
C LEU A 29 19.26 32.56 -42.98
N THR A 30 18.52 31.94 -43.88
CA THR A 30 18.80 31.99 -45.32
C THR A 30 18.62 33.40 -45.87
N SER A 31 17.55 34.13 -45.49
CA SER A 31 17.31 35.49 -45.98
C SER A 31 18.27 36.54 -45.38
N LEU A 32 18.81 36.32 -44.18
CA LEU A 32 19.85 37.17 -43.59
C LEU A 32 21.20 37.03 -44.31
N GLY A 33 21.39 35.98 -45.12
CA GLY A 33 22.52 35.84 -46.04
C GLY A 33 22.46 36.81 -47.23
N GLU A 34 21.31 37.41 -47.52
CA GLU A 34 21.06 38.25 -48.71
C GLU A 34 21.01 39.77 -48.43
N ASP A 35 21.04 40.22 -47.17
CA ASP A 35 20.67 41.61 -46.80
C ASP A 35 21.89 42.55 -46.59
N GLU A 36 21.91 43.72 -47.26
CA GLU A 36 22.93 44.79 -47.24
C GLU A 36 22.99 45.59 -45.90
N ARG A 37 22.66 44.99 -44.76
CA ARG A 37 22.70 45.66 -43.46
C ARG A 37 24.11 45.67 -42.86
N GLY A 38 24.53 46.85 -42.39
CA GLY A 38 25.85 47.06 -41.79
C GLY A 38 26.15 46.10 -40.62
N PRO A 39 27.45 45.79 -40.37
CA PRO A 39 27.88 44.72 -39.47
C PRO A 39 27.33 44.86 -38.04
N ARG A 40 27.07 46.09 -37.58
CA ARG A 40 26.50 46.38 -36.25
C ARG A 40 25.03 45.95 -36.12
N GLN A 41 24.23 46.11 -37.18
CA GLN A 41 22.79 45.77 -37.15
C GLN A 41 22.60 44.25 -37.08
N ARG A 42 23.46 43.49 -37.80
CA ARG A 42 23.47 42.02 -37.78
C ARG A 42 23.76 41.46 -36.39
N THR A 43 24.70 42.05 -35.65
CA THR A 43 25.02 41.62 -34.28
C THR A 43 23.87 41.86 -33.30
N VAL A 44 23.14 42.98 -33.46
CA VAL A 44 21.97 43.30 -32.62
C VAL A 44 20.81 42.36 -32.92
N ASP A 45 20.55 42.08 -34.19
CA ASP A 45 19.51 41.13 -34.60
C ASP A 45 19.85 39.73 -34.07
N MET A 46 21.10 39.28 -34.22
CA MET A 46 21.58 38.00 -33.68
C MET A 46 21.44 37.91 -32.16
N ALA A 47 21.76 38.98 -31.43
CA ALA A 47 21.58 39.02 -29.98
C ALA A 47 20.10 38.89 -29.58
N ASN A 48 19.21 39.62 -30.24
CA ASN A 48 17.76 39.50 -30.01
C ASN A 48 17.24 38.10 -30.35
N TYR A 49 17.73 37.49 -31.43
CA TYR A 49 17.36 36.12 -31.78
C TYR A 49 17.78 35.08 -30.75
N LEU A 50 18.99 35.21 -30.19
CA LEU A 50 19.45 34.32 -29.13
C LEU A 50 18.58 34.44 -27.88
N VAL A 51 18.21 35.66 -27.50
CA VAL A 51 17.30 35.91 -26.37
C VAL A 51 15.94 35.26 -26.63
N THR A 52 15.33 35.50 -27.80
CA THR A 52 14.04 34.88 -28.15
C THR A 52 14.11 33.36 -28.24
N SER A 53 15.25 32.81 -28.68
CA SER A 53 15.46 31.35 -28.71
C SER A 53 15.51 30.77 -27.29
N MET A 54 16.22 31.43 -26.37
CA MET A 54 16.33 31.02 -24.97
C MET A 54 14.98 31.09 -24.24
N GLU A 55 14.17 32.12 -24.48
CA GLU A 55 12.81 32.21 -23.95
C GLU A 55 11.93 31.05 -24.44
N LYS A 56 12.04 30.71 -25.73
CA LYS A 56 11.33 29.54 -26.27
C LYS A 56 11.79 28.28 -25.55
N GLN A 57 13.10 28.05 -25.43
CA GLN A 57 13.65 26.86 -24.72
C GLN A 57 13.17 26.77 -23.26
N HIS A 58 13.06 27.91 -22.57
CA HIS A 58 12.49 27.96 -21.24
C HIS A 58 11.03 27.48 -21.23
N MET A 59 10.19 27.98 -22.14
CA MET A 59 8.80 27.55 -22.27
C MET A 59 8.67 26.06 -22.64
N TRP A 60 9.59 25.53 -23.45
CA TRP A 60 9.68 24.10 -23.75
C TRP A 60 9.93 23.27 -22.49
N PHE A 61 10.88 23.72 -21.66
CA PHE A 61 11.24 23.02 -20.43
C PHE A 61 10.12 23.03 -19.39
N LEU A 62 9.42 24.15 -19.23
CA LEU A 62 8.27 24.25 -18.34
C LEU A 62 7.14 23.28 -18.74
N ASN A 63 6.83 23.20 -20.03
CA ASN A 63 5.84 22.24 -20.53
C ASN A 63 6.28 20.79 -20.33
N TYR A 64 7.56 20.48 -20.55
CA TYR A 64 8.10 19.15 -20.31
C TYR A 64 8.02 18.74 -18.84
N ARG A 65 8.34 19.66 -17.93
CA ARG A 65 8.20 19.45 -16.48
C ARG A 65 6.76 19.14 -16.10
N GLY A 66 5.79 19.90 -16.62
CA GLY A 66 4.37 19.65 -16.39
C GLY A 66 3.93 18.25 -16.84
N ARG A 67 4.38 17.79 -18.01
CA ARG A 67 4.10 16.42 -18.49
C ARG A 67 4.68 15.34 -17.57
N LYS A 68 5.92 15.53 -17.10
CA LYS A 68 6.55 14.59 -16.16
C LYS A 68 5.74 14.48 -14.88
N ASP A 69 5.25 15.60 -14.36
CA ASP A 69 4.52 15.62 -13.09
C ASP A 69 3.14 14.94 -13.21
N VAL A 70 2.45 15.08 -14.35
CA VAL A 70 1.22 14.33 -14.64
C VAL A 70 1.47 12.82 -14.69
N ILE A 71 2.53 12.39 -15.39
CA ILE A 71 2.90 10.96 -15.47
C ILE A 71 3.26 10.42 -14.09
N MET A 72 4.03 11.19 -13.31
CA MET A 72 4.41 10.82 -11.95
C MET A 72 3.19 10.59 -11.06
N ASN A 73 2.20 11.48 -11.14
CA ASN A 73 0.95 11.34 -10.40
C ASN A 73 0.21 10.07 -10.80
N LEU A 74 0.10 9.79 -12.11
CA LEU A 74 -0.53 8.57 -12.61
C LEU A 74 0.18 7.30 -12.13
N ILE A 75 1.52 7.26 -12.19
CA ILE A 75 2.31 6.14 -11.66
C ILE A 75 2.05 5.94 -10.16
N SER A 76 1.97 7.04 -9.40
CA SER A 76 1.73 6.96 -7.96
C SER A 76 0.34 6.39 -7.64
N HIS A 77 -0.69 6.76 -8.41
CA HIS A 77 -2.03 6.19 -8.26
C HIS A 77 -2.08 4.72 -8.64
N LEU A 78 -1.40 4.31 -9.71
CA LEU A 78 -1.30 2.90 -10.10
C LEU A 78 -0.60 2.05 -9.03
N ASN A 79 0.54 2.55 -8.52
CA ASN A 79 1.25 1.87 -7.46
C ASN A 79 0.40 1.77 -6.18
N ALA A 80 -0.30 2.85 -5.81
CA ALA A 80 -1.23 2.83 -4.67
C ALA A 80 -2.40 1.84 -4.88
N GLN A 81 -2.90 1.71 -6.11
CA GLN A 81 -3.94 0.72 -6.44
C GLN A 81 -3.42 -0.71 -6.29
N GLU A 82 -2.20 -0.99 -6.77
CA GLU A 82 -1.54 -2.29 -6.58
C GLU A 82 -1.34 -2.61 -5.09
N HIS A 83 -0.84 -1.63 -4.32
CA HIS A 83 -0.71 -1.78 -2.87
C HIS A 83 -2.04 -2.07 -2.19
N THR A 84 -3.14 -1.46 -2.64
CA THR A 84 -4.48 -1.72 -2.09
C THR A 84 -4.94 -3.15 -2.38
N LEU A 85 -4.75 -3.64 -3.61
CA LEU A 85 -5.07 -5.02 -3.97
C LEU A 85 -4.24 -6.02 -3.17
N ASN A 86 -2.93 -5.78 -3.05
CA ASN A 86 -2.05 -6.60 -2.22
C ASN A 86 -2.44 -6.53 -0.74
N THR A 87 -2.84 -5.37 -0.22
CA THR A 87 -3.30 -5.22 1.16
C THR A 87 -4.61 -5.98 1.39
N ILE A 88 -5.53 -6.02 0.42
CA ILE A 88 -6.75 -6.83 0.50
C ILE A 88 -6.42 -8.32 0.53
N GLN A 89 -5.48 -8.77 -0.31
CA GLN A 89 -5.01 -10.15 -0.30
C GLN A 89 -4.35 -10.50 1.04
N ILE A 90 -3.44 -9.65 1.52
CA ILE A 90 -2.80 -9.80 2.83
C ILE A 90 -3.86 -9.82 3.93
N ALA A 91 -4.84 -8.92 3.92
CA ALA A 91 -5.91 -8.91 4.91
C ALA A 91 -6.77 -10.19 4.86
N ALA A 92 -7.00 -10.77 3.68
CA ALA A 92 -7.70 -12.05 3.54
C ALA A 92 -6.85 -13.22 4.08
N GLU A 93 -5.55 -13.24 3.78
CA GLU A 93 -4.61 -14.23 4.31
C GLU A 93 -4.43 -14.10 5.82
N THR A 94 -4.30 -12.88 6.34
CA THR A 94 -4.25 -12.56 7.78
C THR A 94 -5.55 -12.89 8.48
N LYS A 95 -6.73 -12.72 7.85
CA LYS A 95 -8.01 -13.19 8.41
C LYS A 95 -7.99 -14.71 8.60
N ARG A 96 -7.52 -15.45 7.60
CA ARG A 96 -7.39 -16.91 7.70
C ARG A 96 -6.36 -17.32 8.77
N ASP A 97 -5.24 -16.62 8.85
CA ASP A 97 -4.23 -16.86 9.88
C ASP A 97 -4.75 -16.54 11.28
N SER A 98 -5.53 -15.46 11.44
CA SER A 98 -6.19 -15.09 12.70
C SER A 98 -7.19 -16.16 13.15
N THR A 99 -7.91 -16.80 12.22
CA THR A 99 -8.79 -17.93 12.57
C THR A 99 -8.01 -19.14 13.07
N SER A 100 -6.85 -19.45 12.48
CA SER A 100 -5.97 -20.51 12.95
C SER A 100 -5.33 -20.19 14.31
N MET A 101 -4.87 -18.94 14.50
CA MET A 101 -4.32 -18.44 15.75
C MET A 101 -5.36 -18.50 16.88
N THR A 102 -6.61 -18.14 16.58
CA THR A 102 -7.72 -18.27 17.53
C THR A 102 -7.97 -19.74 17.90
N SER A 103 -7.95 -20.64 16.93
CA SER A 103 -8.14 -22.08 17.20
C SER A 103 -7.06 -22.66 18.12
N ILE A 104 -5.80 -22.26 17.96
CA ILE A 104 -4.70 -22.72 18.81
C ILE A 104 -4.84 -22.15 20.23
N ALA A 105 -5.20 -20.87 20.36
CA ALA A 105 -5.44 -20.23 21.66
C ALA A 105 -6.61 -20.87 22.42
N LEU A 106 -7.68 -21.26 21.72
CA LEU A 106 -8.78 -22.02 22.34
C LEU A 106 -8.31 -23.37 22.87
N LEU A 107 -7.47 -24.08 22.11
CA LEU A 107 -6.94 -25.37 22.52
C LEU A 107 -6.11 -25.23 23.80
N THR A 108 -5.23 -24.23 23.87
CA THR A 108 -4.40 -24.00 25.06
C THR A 108 -5.22 -23.57 26.27
N MET A 109 -6.25 -22.73 26.11
CA MET A 109 -7.15 -22.36 27.21
C MET A 109 -7.90 -23.56 27.79
N VAL A 110 -8.40 -24.47 26.93
CA VAL A 110 -9.08 -25.70 27.37
C VAL A 110 -8.11 -26.63 28.09
N PHE A 111 -6.94 -26.90 27.50
CA PHE A 111 -5.96 -27.80 28.10
C PHE A 111 -5.38 -27.25 29.41
N LEU A 112 -5.10 -25.96 29.49
CA LEU A 112 -4.56 -25.33 30.69
C LEU A 112 -5.58 -25.33 31.83
N HIS A 113 -6.85 -25.06 31.52
CA HIS A 113 -7.90 -25.11 32.53
C HIS A 113 -8.19 -26.53 33.02
N GLY A 114 -8.26 -27.49 32.09
CA GLY A 114 -8.47 -28.90 32.42
C GLY A 114 -7.32 -29.49 33.25
N THR A 115 -6.08 -29.10 32.97
CA THR A 115 -4.92 -29.55 33.76
C THR A 115 -4.90 -28.89 35.15
N PHE A 116 -5.26 -27.61 35.27
CA PHE A 116 -5.36 -26.94 36.57
C PHE A 116 -6.39 -27.63 37.49
N THR A 117 -7.61 -27.86 36.99
CA THR A 117 -8.68 -28.56 37.74
C THR A 117 -8.31 -30.01 38.06
N ALA A 118 -7.63 -30.72 37.16
CA ALA A 118 -7.11 -32.05 37.44
C ALA A 118 -6.10 -32.02 38.59
N VAL A 119 -5.11 -31.12 38.59
CA VAL A 119 -4.12 -31.01 39.67
C VAL A 119 -4.75 -30.61 41.00
N SER A 120 -5.71 -29.67 40.99
CA SER A 120 -6.38 -29.23 42.22
C SER A 120 -7.27 -30.30 42.84
N ILE A 121 -7.91 -31.16 42.04
CA ILE A 121 -8.93 -32.11 42.51
C ILE A 121 -8.38 -33.54 42.65
N THR A 122 -7.31 -33.91 41.95
CA THR A 122 -6.62 -35.20 42.11
C THR A 122 -6.30 -35.55 43.58
N PRO A 123 -5.68 -34.68 44.39
CA PRO A 123 -5.39 -35.00 45.79
C PRO A 123 -6.65 -35.07 46.68
N ILE A 124 -7.79 -34.53 46.22
CA ILE A 124 -9.07 -34.58 46.94
C ILE A 124 -9.80 -35.90 46.65
N ILE A 125 -9.68 -36.43 45.43
CA ILE A 125 -10.30 -37.71 45.02
C ILE A 125 -9.48 -38.90 45.54
N PHE A 126 -8.15 -38.78 45.62
CA PHE A 126 -7.26 -39.81 46.14
C PHE A 126 -6.90 -39.54 47.61
N GLN A 127 -7.71 -40.03 48.56
CA GLN A 127 -7.34 -40.03 49.97
C GLN A 127 -6.43 -41.22 50.28
N LEU A 128 -5.14 -40.97 50.55
CA LEU A 128 -4.24 -41.99 51.10
C LEU A 128 -4.48 -42.11 52.61
N THR A 129 -5.23 -43.13 53.03
CA THR A 129 -5.33 -43.50 54.44
C THR A 129 -4.09 -44.30 54.84
N PRO A 130 -3.29 -43.87 55.84
CA PRO A 130 -1.95 -44.42 56.09
C PRO A 130 -1.91 -45.84 56.69
N ASN A 131 -2.98 -46.65 56.62
CA ASN A 131 -2.97 -47.97 57.26
C ASN A 131 -3.76 -49.10 56.57
N THR A 132 -4.23 -48.95 55.33
CA THR A 132 -4.78 -50.08 54.55
C THR A 132 -4.45 -49.93 53.06
N THR A 133 -4.07 -51.03 52.42
CA THR A 133 -3.67 -51.12 51.01
C THR A 133 -4.87 -51.10 50.05
N SER A 134 -5.83 -50.20 50.26
CA SER A 134 -7.02 -50.06 49.41
C SER A 134 -7.19 -48.61 48.99
N PHE A 135 -7.00 -48.35 47.69
CA PHE A 135 -7.34 -47.07 47.06
C PHE A 135 -8.86 -46.93 47.02
N GLU A 136 -9.45 -46.23 47.99
CA GLU A 136 -10.86 -45.84 47.87
C GLU A 136 -10.97 -44.58 47.00
N VAL A 137 -11.44 -44.77 45.77
CA VAL A 137 -11.89 -43.66 44.91
C VAL A 137 -13.20 -43.17 45.50
N THR A 138 -13.18 -41.99 46.14
CA THR A 138 -14.41 -41.37 46.62
C THR A 138 -15.31 -41.07 45.42
N GLY A 139 -16.64 -41.18 45.57
CA GLY A 139 -17.64 -40.84 44.53
C GLY A 139 -17.64 -39.37 44.06
N LEU A 140 -16.61 -38.60 44.44
CA LEU A 140 -16.37 -37.20 44.12
C LEU A 140 -15.79 -36.97 42.71
N TRP A 141 -15.56 -38.02 41.91
CA TRP A 141 -15.19 -37.85 40.49
C TRP A 141 -16.18 -36.96 39.72
N TRP A 142 -17.45 -36.99 40.11
CA TRP A 142 -18.47 -36.10 39.54
C TRP A 142 -18.20 -34.61 39.80
N LEU A 143 -17.54 -34.26 40.92
CA LEU A 143 -17.21 -32.88 41.28
C LEU A 143 -16.12 -32.30 40.36
N TRP A 144 -15.21 -33.15 39.86
CA TRP A 144 -14.25 -32.77 38.82
C TRP A 144 -14.95 -32.39 37.52
N VAL A 145 -15.90 -33.22 37.05
CA VAL A 145 -16.69 -32.92 35.84
C VAL A 145 -17.53 -31.65 36.02
N VAL A 146 -18.23 -31.52 37.16
CA VAL A 146 -19.09 -30.36 37.48
C VAL A 146 -18.30 -29.07 37.62
N THR A 147 -17.02 -29.11 38.00
CA THR A 147 -16.18 -27.90 38.10
C THR A 147 -15.52 -27.53 36.78
N THR A 148 -15.10 -28.53 36.00
CA THR A 148 -14.31 -28.30 34.76
C THR A 148 -15.18 -27.86 33.57
N VAL A 149 -16.42 -28.34 33.50
CA VAL A 149 -17.38 -27.94 32.45
C VAL A 149 -17.78 -26.45 32.53
N PRO A 150 -18.25 -25.89 33.66
CA PRO A 150 -18.73 -24.50 33.71
C PRO A 150 -17.62 -23.50 33.44
N ILE A 151 -16.41 -23.80 33.87
CA ILE A 151 -15.28 -22.90 33.72
C ILE A 151 -14.68 -22.91 32.30
N THR A 152 -14.78 -24.05 31.61
CA THR A 152 -14.55 -24.13 30.16
C THR A 152 -15.63 -23.35 29.42
N PHE A 153 -16.89 -23.44 29.86
CA PHE A 153 -18.01 -22.69 29.29
C PHE A 153 -17.86 -21.17 29.50
N ILE A 154 -17.41 -20.73 30.69
CA ILE A 154 -17.13 -19.33 31.01
C ILE A 154 -15.99 -18.80 30.16
N ALA A 155 -14.91 -19.56 29.97
CA ALA A 155 -13.79 -19.17 29.12
C ALA A 155 -14.23 -18.97 27.66
N VAL A 156 -15.06 -19.88 27.12
CA VAL A 156 -15.61 -19.76 25.77
C VAL A 156 -16.63 -18.61 25.67
N ALA A 157 -17.47 -18.43 26.70
CA ALA A 157 -18.47 -17.34 26.73
C ALA A 157 -17.82 -15.96 26.82
N CYS A 158 -16.73 -15.81 27.60
CA CYS A 158 -15.95 -14.57 27.70
C CYS A 158 -15.22 -14.22 26.39
N TRP A 159 -15.02 -15.20 25.51
CA TRP A 159 -14.46 -14.97 24.18
C TRP A 159 -15.52 -14.56 23.15
N TYR A 160 -16.75 -15.04 23.33
CA TYR A 160 -17.87 -14.74 22.41
C TYR A 160 -18.54 -13.38 22.70
N LEU A 161 -18.34 -12.83 23.90
CA LEU A 161 -18.83 -11.52 24.35
C LEU A 161 -17.85 -10.40 23.95
#